data_AF-A0A4Y7ZY50-F1
#
_entry.id   AF-A0A4Y7ZY50-F1
#
_cell.length_a   1.000
_cell.length_b   1.000
_cell.length_c   1.000
_cell.angle_alpha   90.00
_cell.angle_beta   90.00
_cell.angle_gamma   90.00
#
_symmetry.space_group_name_H-M   'P 1'
#
loop_
_entity.id
_entity.type
_entity.pdbx_description
1 polymer ?
#
loop_
_entity_poly.entity_id
_entity_poly.type
_entity_poly.pdbx_seq_one_letter_code
_entity_poly.pdbx_strand_id
1 'polypeptide(L)'
;MQDDIKNTRIEFEKVTLMLNAMQFAQLTAFALALPQLYFCREYQHLEDTVIIQHCKQRLLNLIDDQQMTLQQLHHLLTDKDYFDAYEARLRVAPESVE
;
A
#
# COMPACT_ATOMS: atom_id res chain seq x y z
N MET A 1 16.78 20.58 2.39
CA MET A 1 15.71 20.09 3.28
C MET A 1 14.33 20.10 2.61
N GLN A 2 13.83 21.24 2.09
CA GLN A 2 12.51 21.26 1.43
C GLN A 2 12.51 20.56 0.05
N ASP A 3 13.64 20.61 -0.67
CA ASP A 3 13.83 19.90 -1.94
C ASP A 3 13.94 18.39 -1.75
N ASP A 4 14.51 17.93 -0.63
CA ASP A 4 14.66 16.50 -0.31
C ASP A 4 13.29 15.83 -0.06
N ILE A 5 12.38 16.54 0.62
CA ILE A 5 11.00 16.06 0.85
C ILE A 5 10.20 16.03 -0.46
N LYS A 6 10.34 17.05 -1.31
CA LYS A 6 9.69 17.06 -2.64
C LYS A 6 10.18 15.91 -3.51
N ASN A 7 11.49 15.67 -3.53
CA ASN A 7 12.08 14.55 -4.26
C ASN A 7 11.60 13.20 -3.72
N THR A 8 11.51 13.05 -2.39
CA THR A 8 11.00 11.83 -1.75
C THR A 8 9.57 11.52 -2.19
N ARG A 9 8.69 12.53 -2.23
CA ARG A 9 7.29 12.34 -2.66
C ARG A 9 7.19 12.01 -4.14
N ILE A 10 8.01 12.63 -4.99
CA ILE A 10 8.05 12.32 -6.43
C ILE A 10 8.51 10.87 -6.66
N GLU A 11 9.56 10.43 -5.97
CA GLU A 11 10.05 9.06 -6.09
C GLU A 11 9.05 8.03 -5.54
N PHE A 12 8.41 8.33 -4.41
CA PHE A 12 7.32 7.52 -3.86
C PHE A 12 6.20 7.30 -4.89
N GLU A 13 5.76 8.37 -5.55
CA GLU A 13 4.72 8.31 -6.58
C GLU A 13 5.16 7.47 -7.79
N LYS A 14 6.42 7.58 -8.22
CA LYS A 14 6.95 6.76 -9.32
C LYS A 14 6.96 5.28 -8.99
N VAL A 15 7.46 4.89 -7.82
CA VAL A 15 7.60 3.47 -7.47
C VAL A 15 6.25 2.81 -7.16
N THR A 16 5.23 3.60 -6.82
CA THR A 16 3.89 3.09 -6.51
C THR A 16 2.85 3.32 -7.63
N LEU A 17 3.26 3.89 -8.76
CA LEU A 17 2.37 4.31 -9.85
C LEU A 17 1.50 3.17 -10.41
N MET A 18 2.06 1.96 -10.49
CA MET A 18 1.41 0.80 -11.11
C MET A 18 0.50 0.02 -10.14
N LEU A 19 0.46 0.41 -8.86
CA LEU A 19 -0.31 -0.31 -7.87
C LEU A 19 -1.79 0.07 -7.92
N ASN A 20 -2.64 -0.95 -7.89
CA ASN A 20 -4.07 -0.74 -7.61
C ASN A 20 -4.32 -0.56 -6.10
N ALA A 21 -5.56 -0.21 -5.74
CA ALA A 21 -5.97 0.02 -4.35
C ALA A 21 -5.65 -1.15 -3.40
N MET A 22 -5.87 -2.38 -3.85
CA MET A 22 -5.61 -3.57 -3.03
C MET A 22 -4.12 -3.84 -2.87
N GLN A 23 -3.30 -3.57 -3.88
CA GLN A 23 -1.85 -3.68 -3.77
C GLN A 23 -1.27 -2.57 -2.89
N PHE A 24 -1.83 -1.36 -2.92
CA PHE A 24 -1.50 -0.30 -1.96
C PHE A 24 -1.80 -0.72 -0.52
N ALA A 25 -2.96 -1.34 -0.29
CA ALA A 25 -3.34 -1.86 1.03
C ALA A 25 -2.36 -2.96 1.51
N GLN A 26 -1.96 -3.88 0.62
CA GLN A 26 -0.97 -4.92 0.93
C GLN A 26 0.41 -4.34 1.22
N LEU A 27 0.89 -3.40 0.41
CA LEU A 27 2.18 -2.72 0.63
C LEU A 27 2.18 -2.01 1.99
N THR A 28 1.08 -1.35 2.34
CA THR A 28 0.91 -0.67 3.62
C THR A 28 0.91 -1.66 4.79
N ALA A 29 0.30 -2.84 4.62
CA ALA A 29 0.34 -3.89 5.63
C ALA A 29 1.77 -4.41 5.84
N PHE A 30 2.49 -4.71 4.77
CA PHE A 30 3.90 -5.13 4.85
C PHE A 30 4.78 -4.06 5.51
N ALA A 31 4.58 -2.79 5.16
CA ALA A 31 5.34 -1.69 5.74
C ALA A 31 5.13 -1.53 7.24
N LEU A 32 3.97 -1.94 7.76
CA LEU A 32 3.62 -1.94 9.17
C LEU A 32 3.82 -3.30 9.85
N ALA A 33 4.47 -4.25 9.19
CA ALA A 33 4.64 -5.64 9.67
C ALA A 33 3.31 -6.32 10.06
N LEU A 34 2.23 -5.99 9.36
CA LEU A 34 0.91 -6.59 9.52
C LEU A 34 0.69 -7.72 8.51
N PRO A 35 -0.29 -8.63 8.75
CA PRO A 35 -0.71 -9.61 7.76
C PRO A 35 -1.09 -8.94 6.43
N GLN A 36 -0.63 -9.49 5.31
CA GLN A 36 -0.78 -8.93 3.95
C GLN A 36 -2.18 -8.38 3.64
N LEU A 37 -3.23 -9.12 4.01
CA LEU A 37 -4.62 -8.76 3.70
C LEU A 37 -5.30 -7.90 4.77
N TYR A 38 -4.58 -7.44 5.79
CA TYR A 38 -5.14 -6.68 6.91
C TYR A 38 -5.92 -5.45 6.40
N PHE A 39 -5.26 -4.55 5.67
CA PHE A 39 -5.93 -3.36 5.15
C PHE A 39 -6.89 -3.65 4.00
N CYS A 40 -6.68 -4.73 3.23
CA CYS A 40 -7.65 -5.16 2.23
C CYS A 40 -9.00 -5.47 2.88
N ARG A 41 -8.99 -6.13 4.05
CA ARG A 41 -10.20 -6.43 4.81
C ARG A 41 -10.83 -5.18 5.41
N GLU A 42 -10.02 -4.31 6.01
CA GLU A 42 -10.50 -3.06 6.62
C GLU A 42 -11.12 -2.12 5.59
N TYR A 43 -10.55 -2.08 4.37
CA TYR A 43 -10.93 -1.10 3.35
C TYR A 43 -11.83 -1.66 2.25
N GLN A 44 -12.27 -2.93 2.33
CA GLN A 44 -13.06 -3.58 1.28
C GLN A 44 -14.34 -2.82 0.87
N HIS A 45 -14.90 -2.02 1.79
CA HIS A 45 -16.15 -1.28 1.62
C HIS A 45 -15.92 0.16 1.14
N LEU A 46 -14.66 0.57 0.95
CA LEU A 46 -14.30 1.90 0.49
C LEU A 46 -14.04 1.90 -1.01
N GLU A 47 -14.22 3.07 -1.62
CA GLU A 47 -13.85 3.34 -3.01
C GLU A 47 -12.32 3.30 -3.19
N ASP A 48 -11.86 2.76 -4.32
CA ASP A 48 -10.43 2.55 -4.61
C ASP A 48 -9.59 3.81 -4.46
N THR A 49 -10.13 4.97 -4.86
CA THR A 49 -9.44 6.27 -4.73
C THR A 49 -9.20 6.64 -3.26
N VAL A 50 -10.15 6.35 -2.38
CA VAL A 50 -10.05 6.60 -0.93
C VAL A 50 -9.04 5.65 -0.30
N ILE A 51 -9.04 4.37 -0.69
CA ILE A 51 -8.06 3.38 -0.23
C ILE A 51 -6.65 3.84 -0.57
N ILE A 52 -6.42 4.22 -1.83
CA ILE A 52 -5.12 4.70 -2.31
C ILE A 52 -4.70 5.93 -1.50
N GLN A 53 -5.57 6.92 -1.31
CA GLN A 53 -5.26 8.11 -0.54
C GLN A 53 -4.84 7.79 0.91
N HIS A 54 -5.58 6.93 1.61
CA HIS A 54 -5.24 6.53 2.97
C HIS A 54 -3.92 5.77 3.04
N CYS A 55 -3.68 4.83 2.12
CA CYS A 55 -2.45 4.06 2.07
C CYS A 55 -1.24 4.94 1.76
N LYS A 56 -1.35 5.82 0.76
CA LYS A 56 -0.30 6.79 0.41
C LYS A 56 0.04 7.69 1.58
N GLN A 57 -0.97 8.25 2.24
CA GLN A 57 -0.75 9.12 3.39
C GLN A 57 -0.02 8.36 4.52
N ARG A 58 -0.42 7.13 4.83
CA ARG A 58 0.25 6.30 5.84
C ARG A 58 1.70 6.03 5.48
N LEU A 59 1.98 5.58 4.26
CA LEU A 59 3.34 5.27 3.81
C LEU A 59 4.23 6.51 3.79
N LEU A 60 3.72 7.65 3.32
CA LEU A 60 4.45 8.90 3.34
C LEU A 60 4.74 9.36 4.77
N ASN A 61 3.79 9.20 5.70
CA ASN A 61 4.04 9.52 7.11
C ASN A 61 5.14 8.63 7.70
N LEU A 62 5.18 7.32 7.39
CA LEU A 62 6.26 6.43 7.84
C LEU A 62 7.62 6.88 7.31
N ILE A 63 7.68 7.40 6.09
CA ILE A 63 8.90 7.92 5.48
C ILE A 63 9.30 9.26 6.09
N ASP A 64 8.35 10.18 6.23
CA ASP A 64 8.56 11.52 6.80
C ASP A 64 9.01 11.42 8.28
N ASP A 65 8.45 10.45 9.03
CA ASP A 65 8.82 10.14 10.43
C ASP A 65 10.07 9.26 10.57
N GLN A 66 10.76 8.95 9.46
CA GLN A 66 11.98 8.12 9.41
C GLN A 66 11.80 6.70 9.97
N GLN A 67 10.57 6.21 10.08
CA GLN A 67 10.27 4.83 10.48
C GLN A 67 10.54 3.83 9.35
N MET A 68 10.56 4.34 8.11
CA MET A 68 10.85 3.59 6.90
C MET A 68 11.61 4.48 5.91
N THR A 69 12.48 3.88 5.10
CA THR A 69 13.12 4.55 3.96
C THR A 69 12.44 4.17 2.65
N LEU A 70 12.56 5.01 1.62
CA LEU A 70 12.11 4.67 0.26
C LEU A 70 12.77 3.39 -0.28
N GLN A 71 14.03 3.12 0.09
CA GLN A 71 14.72 1.91 -0.31
C GLN A 71 14.07 0.65 0.30
N GLN A 72 13.65 0.72 1.57
CA GLN A 72 12.90 -0.37 2.20
C GLN A 72 11.54 -0.58 1.54
N LEU A 73 10.84 0.51 1.21
CA LEU A 73 9.58 0.42 0.46
C LEU A 73 9.78 -0.24 -0.91
N HIS A 74 10.82 0.15 -1.64
CA HIS A 74 11.16 -0.46 -2.92
C HIS A 74 11.50 -1.94 -2.76
N HIS A 75 12.22 -2.32 -1.70
CA HIS A 75 12.51 -3.71 -1.41
C HIS A 75 11.21 -4.51 -1.18
N LEU A 76 10.26 -3.98 -0.41
CA LEU A 76 8.94 -4.62 -0.22
C LEU A 76 8.16 -4.79 -1.53
N LEU A 77 8.27 -3.85 -2.45
CA LEU A 77 7.63 -3.94 -3.77
C LEU A 77 8.22 -5.07 -4.63
N THR A 78 9.51 -5.36 -4.47
CA THR A 78 10.21 -6.38 -5.26
C THR A 78 10.25 -7.76 -4.61
N ASP A 79 10.26 -7.82 -3.28
CA ASP A 79 10.49 -9.05 -2.51
C ASP A 79 9.20 -9.78 -2.13
N LYS A 80 8.07 -9.07 -2.07
CA LYS A 80 6.79 -9.65 -1.66
C LYS A 80 5.94 -10.03 -2.85
N ASP A 81 5.23 -11.15 -2.68
CA ASP A 81 4.17 -11.54 -3.58
C ASP A 81 2.91 -10.74 -3.26
N TYR A 82 2.36 -10.07 -4.27
CA TYR A 82 1.13 -9.30 -4.15
C TYR A 82 -0.01 -10.03 -4.85
N PHE A 83 -1.13 -10.15 -4.17
CA PHE A 83 -2.37 -10.53 -4.83
C PHE A 83 -2.86 -9.38 -5.70
N ASP A 84 -3.43 -9.71 -6.86
CA ASP A 84 -4.14 -8.71 -7.65
C ASP A 84 -5.44 -8.27 -6.94
N ALA A 85 -6.12 -7.28 -7.51
CA ALA A 85 -7.32 -6.71 -6.89
C ALA A 85 -8.47 -7.72 -6.77
N TYR A 86 -8.63 -8.61 -7.75
CA TYR A 86 -9.69 -9.61 -7.74
C TYR A 86 -9.41 -10.68 -6.68
N GLU A 87 -8.19 -11.21 -6.69
CA GLU A 87 -7.74 -12.26 -5.79
C GLU A 87 -7.75 -11.80 -4.31
N ALA A 88 -7.31 -10.57 -4.05
CA ALA A 88 -7.33 -10.00 -2.71
C ALA A 88 -8.78 -9.84 -2.18
N ARG A 89 -9.70 -9.35 -3.01
CA ARG A 89 -11.11 -9.16 -2.64
C ARG A 89 -11.79 -10.50 -2.33
N LEU A 90 -11.58 -11.50 -3.18
CA LEU A 90 -12.14 -12.84 -2.98
C LEU A 90 -11.68 -13.48 -1.65
N ARG A 91 -10.44 -13.22 -1.23
CA ARG A 91 -9.91 -13.77 0.03
C ARG A 91 -10.45 -13.08 1.29
N VAL A 92 -10.78 -11.78 1.21
CA VAL A 92 -11.27 -11.04 2.38
C VAL A 92 -12.79 -11.04 2.51
N ALA A 93 -13.49 -11.23 1.39
CA ALA A 93 -14.93 -11.42 1.31
C ALA A 93 -15.21 -12.47 0.22
N PRO A 94 -15.12 -13.77 0.56
CA PRO A 94 -15.50 -14.81 -0.37
C PRO A 94 -16.97 -14.60 -0.75
N GLU A 95 -17.25 -14.64 -2.06
CA GLU A 95 -18.64 -14.67 -2.54
C GLU A 95 -19.35 -15.82 -1.83
N SER A 96 -20.51 -15.52 -1.24
CA SER A 96 -21.31 -16.57 -0.60
C SER A 96 -21.73 -17.53 -1.69
N VAL A 97 -21.22 -18.76 -1.63
CA VAL A 97 -21.70 -19.84 -2.49
C VAL A 97 -23.08 -20.21 -1.95
N GLU A 98 -24.13 -19.69 -2.59
CA GLU A 98 -25.51 -20.15 -2.38
C GLU A 98 -25.74 -21.53 -3.02
#